data_AF-A0A1Z5JN74-F1
#
_entry.id   AF-A0A1Z5JN74-F1
#
_cell.length_a   1.000
_cell.length_b   1.000
_cell.length_c   1.000
_cell.angle_alpha   90.00
_cell.angle_beta   90.00
_cell.angle_gamma   90.00
#
_symmetry.space_group_name_H-M   'P 1'
#
loop_
_entity.id
_entity.type
_entity.pdbx_description
1 polymer ?
#
loop_
_entity_poly.entity_id
_entity_poly.type
_entity_poly.pdbx_seq_one_letter_code
_entity_poly.pdbx_strand_id
1 'polypeptide(L)'
;MKSFLALFFAASAFLVVSAFADEDIGLCCLCDDCKPVVRGRESLKVDDKGKTCNALYMELADPTNDSKMGNSLCLNQIRRFRSHCCDATHIPIEIVQAPTPAPNFGMEEGTEPICNICRDGSYPTIPFAKIVTFDRFIKGEKTCDELYRMGLTGNIPDQICNPLVNYAKRPCGCTSNQALRAPTRSPTAAPVTIPSTSPTSDPSMTPSHNSETSASPSTSPSLAPSQALSEIDDSWKESTWWKMIMKRMSRFFNREQRRLRGKYELN
;
A
#
# COMPACT_ATOMS: atom_id res chain seq x y z
N MET A 1 -61.95 -8.38 8.37
CA MET A 1 -61.25 -7.18 8.91
C MET A 1 -60.23 -7.50 10.01
N LYS A 2 -60.41 -8.50 10.89
CA LYS A 2 -59.44 -8.82 11.95
C LYS A 2 -58.07 -9.35 11.47
N SER A 3 -58.00 -10.05 10.32
CA SER A 3 -56.72 -10.60 9.80
C SER A 3 -55.78 -9.57 9.14
N PHE A 4 -56.28 -8.40 8.72
CA PHE A 4 -55.42 -7.37 8.11
C PHE A 4 -54.64 -6.55 9.14
N LEU A 5 -55.14 -6.48 10.38
CA LEU A 5 -54.49 -5.73 11.47
C LEU A 5 -53.26 -6.46 12.03
N ALA A 6 -53.25 -7.79 12.03
CA ALA A 6 -52.10 -8.58 12.50
C ALA A 6 -50.88 -8.52 11.56
N LEU A 7 -51.12 -8.37 10.25
CA LEU A 7 -50.06 -8.30 9.24
C LEU A 7 -49.32 -6.94 9.25
N PHE A 8 -50.03 -5.86 9.59
CA PHE A 8 -49.42 -4.54 9.76
C PHE A 8 -48.51 -4.47 11.00
N PHE A 9 -48.88 -5.08 12.12
CA PHE A 9 -48.04 -5.11 13.32
C PHE A 9 -46.78 -5.99 13.16
N ALA A 10 -46.86 -7.08 12.38
CA ALA A 10 -45.69 -7.91 12.09
C ALA A 10 -44.70 -7.23 11.12
N ALA A 11 -45.19 -6.43 10.17
CA ALA A 11 -44.33 -5.68 9.25
C ALA A 11 -43.64 -4.48 9.93
N SER A 12 -44.29 -3.81 10.88
CA SER A 12 -43.68 -2.68 11.60
C SER A 12 -42.58 -3.09 12.57
N ALA A 13 -42.61 -4.33 13.10
CA ALA A 13 -41.56 -4.83 13.98
C ALA A 13 -40.24 -5.14 13.26
N PHE A 14 -40.27 -5.40 11.94
CA PHE A 14 -39.07 -5.69 11.15
C PHE A 14 -38.30 -4.45 10.70
N LEU A 15 -38.93 -3.26 10.66
CA LEU A 15 -38.27 -2.02 10.22
C LEU A 15 -37.47 -1.31 11.31
N VAL A 16 -37.60 -1.70 12.58
CA VAL A 16 -36.89 -1.04 13.70
C VAL A 16 -35.55 -1.71 14.03
N VAL A 17 -35.30 -2.95 13.57
CA VAL A 17 -34.08 -3.70 13.94
C VAL A 17 -32.90 -3.41 13.00
N SER A 18 -33.10 -2.71 11.88
CA SER A 18 -32.05 -2.50 10.87
C SER A 18 -31.14 -1.29 11.10
N ALA A 19 -31.39 -0.45 12.12
CA ALA A 19 -30.69 0.84 12.27
C ALA A 19 -29.48 0.81 13.22
N PHE A 20 -29.20 -0.28 13.94
CA PHE A 20 -28.17 -0.32 14.99
C PHE A 20 -27.00 -1.28 14.71
N ALA A 21 -26.85 -1.81 13.50
CA ALA A 21 -25.81 -2.80 13.20
C ALA A 21 -24.44 -2.20 12.80
N ASP A 22 -24.33 -0.87 12.63
CA ASP A 22 -23.10 -0.23 12.13
C ASP A 22 -22.27 0.49 13.21
N GLU A 23 -22.70 0.53 14.48
CA GLU A 23 -21.94 1.22 15.54
C GLU A 23 -20.91 0.34 16.27
N ASP A 24 -20.99 -0.99 16.18
CA ASP A 24 -20.20 -1.88 17.06
C ASP A 24 -18.82 -2.29 16.52
N ILE A 25 -18.54 -2.07 15.24
CA ILE A 25 -17.18 -2.21 14.72
C ILE A 25 -16.59 -0.80 14.71
N GLY A 26 -16.26 -0.27 15.88
CA GLY A 26 -15.70 1.08 16.07
C GLY A 26 -14.35 1.29 15.39
N LEU A 27 -14.34 1.26 14.06
CA LEU A 27 -13.21 1.48 13.18
C LEU A 27 -12.81 2.94 13.23
N CYS A 28 -11.51 3.21 13.36
CA CYS A 28 -11.03 4.58 13.29
C CYS A 28 -11.05 5.05 11.83
N CYS A 29 -11.95 5.98 11.51
CA CYS A 29 -12.06 6.51 10.17
C CYS A 29 -11.18 7.75 10.00
N LEU A 30 -10.17 7.66 9.13
CA LEU A 30 -9.26 8.79 8.84
C LEU A 30 -10.00 9.98 8.22
N CYS A 31 -10.90 9.70 7.27
CA CYS A 31 -11.71 10.68 6.55
C CYS A 31 -13.19 10.63 6.99
N ASP A 32 -13.91 11.70 6.70
CA ASP A 32 -15.35 11.86 6.90
C ASP A 32 -16.12 10.71 6.24
N ASP A 33 -17.15 10.22 6.91
CA ASP A 33 -17.99 9.10 6.46
C ASP A 33 -17.18 7.83 6.13
N CYS A 34 -16.00 7.67 6.73
CA CYS A 34 -15.09 6.55 6.47
C CYS A 34 -14.70 6.40 4.99
N LYS A 35 -14.75 7.50 4.23
CA LYS A 35 -14.33 7.55 2.83
C LYS A 35 -12.86 7.18 2.69
N PRO A 36 -12.46 6.58 1.56
CA PRO A 36 -11.05 6.34 1.27
C PRO A 36 -10.30 7.68 1.13
N VAL A 37 -8.98 7.61 1.23
CA VAL A 37 -8.07 8.73 0.94
C VAL A 37 -8.41 9.34 -0.44
N VAL A 38 -8.31 10.66 -0.56
CA VAL A 38 -8.56 11.35 -1.84
C VAL A 38 -7.63 10.80 -2.93
N ARG A 39 -8.19 10.54 -4.11
CA ARG A 39 -7.45 10.04 -5.27
C ARG A 39 -6.22 10.91 -5.57
N GLY A 40 -5.08 10.26 -5.82
CA GLY A 40 -3.80 10.90 -6.09
C GLY A 40 -2.97 11.20 -4.84
N ARG A 41 -3.47 10.89 -3.64
CA ARG A 41 -2.75 11.08 -2.37
C ARG A 41 -2.41 9.79 -1.65
N GLU A 42 -2.72 8.65 -2.23
CA GLU A 42 -2.50 7.34 -1.63
C GLU A 42 -1.02 7.10 -1.29
N SER A 43 -0.12 7.66 -2.10
CA SER A 43 1.34 7.59 -1.94
C SER A 43 1.96 8.78 -1.21
N LEU A 44 1.15 9.76 -0.78
CA LEU A 44 1.65 10.94 -0.09
C LEU A 44 2.15 10.55 1.30
N LYS A 45 3.38 10.97 1.63
CA LYS A 45 4.06 10.59 2.87
C LYS A 45 3.59 11.45 4.05
N VAL A 46 3.15 10.80 5.12
CA VAL A 46 2.64 11.44 6.35
C VAL A 46 3.71 11.58 7.44
N ASP A 47 4.81 10.82 7.36
CA ASP A 47 5.90 10.88 8.32
C ASP A 47 7.28 10.74 7.65
N ASP A 48 8.32 10.96 8.46
CA ASP A 48 9.74 10.85 8.11
C ASP A 48 10.17 9.40 7.81
N LYS A 49 9.42 8.42 8.33
CA LYS A 49 9.60 6.98 8.05
C LYS A 49 9.03 6.55 6.70
N GLY A 50 8.36 7.45 5.99
CA GLY A 50 7.80 7.19 4.67
C GLY A 50 6.46 6.47 4.68
N LYS A 51 5.75 6.45 5.82
CA LYS A 51 4.37 5.98 5.89
C LYS A 51 3.51 6.84 4.97
N THR A 52 2.65 6.21 4.16
CA THR A 52 1.79 6.93 3.23
C THR A 52 0.38 7.10 3.79
N CYS A 53 -0.42 8.03 3.22
CA CYS A 53 -1.83 8.19 3.58
C CYS A 53 -2.62 6.87 3.45
N ASN A 54 -2.35 6.06 2.41
CA ASN A 54 -3.01 4.77 2.26
C ASN A 54 -2.56 3.76 3.34
N ALA A 55 -1.27 3.73 3.68
CA ALA A 55 -0.78 2.88 4.76
C ALA A 55 -1.39 3.26 6.11
N LEU A 56 -1.48 4.57 6.41
CA LEU A 56 -2.14 5.08 7.61
C LEU A 56 -3.63 4.75 7.63
N TYR A 57 -4.34 4.92 6.51
CA TYR A 57 -5.75 4.55 6.38
C TYR A 57 -5.98 3.08 6.71
N MET A 58 -5.15 2.18 6.16
CA MET A 58 -5.24 0.74 6.43
C MET A 58 -4.93 0.39 7.90
N GLU A 59 -3.96 1.07 8.52
CA GLU A 59 -3.61 0.86 9.93
C GLU A 59 -4.72 1.31 10.90
N LEU A 60 -5.45 2.37 10.56
CA LEU A 60 -6.60 2.84 11.35
C LEU A 60 -7.86 1.99 11.13
N ALA A 61 -7.97 1.36 9.97
CA ALA A 61 -9.03 0.40 9.66
C ALA A 61 -8.77 -1.01 10.21
N ASP A 62 -7.61 -1.26 10.83
CA ASP A 62 -7.29 -2.56 11.43
C ASP A 62 -8.00 -2.72 12.79
N PRO A 63 -8.99 -3.64 12.92
CA PRO A 63 -9.72 -3.84 14.17
C PRO A 63 -8.86 -4.48 15.27
N THR A 64 -7.67 -5.00 14.93
CA THR A 64 -6.73 -5.58 15.90
C THR A 64 -5.81 -4.54 16.53
N ASN A 65 -5.74 -3.33 15.95
CA ASN A 65 -4.99 -2.23 16.51
C ASN A 65 -5.79 -1.54 17.64
N ASP A 66 -5.08 -0.81 18.50
CA ASP A 66 -5.68 -0.01 19.57
C ASP A 66 -6.45 1.22 19.04
N SER A 67 -6.40 1.46 17.73
CA SER A 67 -7.08 2.54 17.01
C SER A 67 -8.58 2.31 16.89
N LYS A 68 -9.31 2.28 18.01
CA LYS A 68 -10.78 2.29 18.00
C LYS A 68 -11.31 3.71 17.86
N MET A 69 -12.47 3.85 17.23
CA MET A 69 -13.20 5.13 17.18
C MET A 69 -13.39 5.66 18.60
N GLY A 70 -13.07 6.94 18.81
CA GLY A 70 -13.12 7.59 20.12
C GLY A 70 -11.88 7.36 21.01
N ASN A 71 -10.96 6.46 20.67
CA ASN A 71 -9.67 6.38 21.36
C ASN A 71 -8.84 7.63 21.07
N SER A 72 -8.08 8.10 22.07
CA SER A 72 -7.14 9.22 21.94
C SER A 72 -6.13 9.01 20.81
N LEU A 73 -5.69 7.77 20.58
CA LEU A 73 -4.78 7.44 19.48
C LEU A 73 -5.44 7.68 18.11
N CYS A 74 -6.66 7.18 17.92
CA CYS A 74 -7.44 7.43 16.71
C CYS A 74 -7.66 8.94 16.48
N LEU A 75 -8.14 9.65 17.50
CA LEU A 75 -8.41 11.09 17.41
C LEU A 75 -7.15 11.91 17.11
N ASN A 76 -6.00 11.50 17.63
CA ASN A 76 -4.72 12.16 17.36
C ASN A 76 -4.29 11.96 15.89
N GLN A 77 -4.40 10.73 15.38
CA GLN A 77 -4.10 10.41 13.99
C GLN A 77 -5.01 11.16 13.02
N ILE A 78 -6.32 11.18 13.29
CA ILE A 78 -7.29 11.96 12.51
C ILE A 78 -6.90 13.44 12.53
N ARG A 79 -6.64 14.03 13.71
CA ARG A 79 -6.31 15.46 13.82
C ARG A 79 -5.04 15.83 13.06
N ARG A 80 -4.02 14.95 13.05
CA ARG A 80 -2.75 15.20 12.38
C ARG A 80 -2.83 15.05 10.87
N PHE A 81 -3.57 14.06 10.38
CA PHE A 81 -3.42 13.60 9.00
C PHE A 81 -4.67 13.74 8.13
N ARG A 82 -5.85 14.05 8.71
CA ARG A 82 -7.10 14.18 7.95
C ARG A 82 -7.02 15.28 6.89
N SER A 83 -6.53 16.48 7.23
CA SER A 83 -6.36 17.54 6.21
C SER A 83 -5.34 17.12 5.14
N HIS A 84 -4.26 16.46 5.53
CA HIS A 84 -3.23 16.04 4.58
C HIS A 84 -3.73 14.98 3.58
N CYS A 85 -4.51 14.00 4.06
CA CYS A 85 -4.93 12.85 3.27
C CYS A 85 -6.34 12.97 2.66
N CYS A 86 -7.26 13.70 3.31
CA CYS A 86 -8.68 13.71 2.97
C CYS A 86 -9.16 15.04 2.37
N ASP A 87 -8.44 16.15 2.58
CA ASP A 87 -8.81 17.44 1.99
C ASP A 87 -8.18 17.58 0.62
N ALA A 88 -8.99 17.52 -0.44
CA ALA A 88 -8.56 17.65 -1.83
C ALA A 88 -7.87 18.99 -2.13
N THR A 89 -8.10 20.03 -1.33
CA THR A 89 -7.53 21.37 -1.51
C THR A 89 -6.14 21.53 -0.89
N HIS A 90 -5.74 20.63 0.01
CA HIS A 90 -4.45 20.74 0.69
C HIS A 90 -3.27 20.46 -0.27
N ILE A 91 -2.48 21.46 -0.63
CA ILE A 91 -1.34 21.27 -1.53
C ILE A 91 -0.18 20.68 -0.72
N PRO A 92 0.29 19.45 -1.01
CA PRO A 92 1.37 18.85 -0.25
C PRO A 92 2.67 19.60 -0.49
N ILE A 93 3.39 19.90 0.58
CA ILE A 93 4.77 20.41 0.47
C ILE A 93 5.62 19.22 0.02
N GLU A 94 6.28 19.36 -1.12
CA GLU A 94 7.22 18.36 -1.61
C GLU A 94 8.39 18.26 -0.64
N ILE A 95 8.40 17.20 0.17
CA ILE A 95 9.52 16.91 1.06
C ILE A 95 10.66 16.45 0.14
N VAL A 96 11.70 17.26 0.02
CA VAL A 96 12.93 16.89 -0.69
C VAL A 96 13.53 15.69 0.02
N GLN A 97 13.31 14.50 -0.52
CA GLN A 97 13.90 13.29 0.01
C GLN A 97 15.27 13.11 -0.62
N ALA A 98 16.29 12.95 0.22
CA ALA A 98 17.58 12.47 -0.26
C ALA A 98 17.34 11.14 -1.00
N PRO A 99 17.96 10.92 -2.17
CA PRO A 99 17.85 9.66 -2.89
C PRO A 99 18.13 8.51 -1.92
N THR A 100 17.17 7.61 -1.72
CA THR A 100 17.40 6.43 -0.90
C THR A 100 18.54 5.66 -1.58
N PRO A 101 19.64 5.33 -0.86
CA PRO A 101 20.70 4.52 -1.42
C PRO A 101 20.09 3.24 -2.00
N ALA A 102 20.57 2.83 -3.18
CA ALA A 102 20.09 1.61 -3.79
C ALA A 102 20.27 0.46 -2.77
N PRO A 103 19.23 -0.37 -2.53
CA PRO A 103 19.35 -1.48 -1.61
C PRO A 103 20.54 -2.36 -2.01
N ASN A 104 21.51 -2.51 -1.12
CA ASN A 104 22.60 -3.45 -1.31
C ASN A 104 22.06 -4.85 -1.04
N PHE A 105 21.86 -5.63 -2.10
CA PHE A 105 21.27 -6.95 -2.01
C PHE A 105 22.24 -8.05 -1.53
N GLY A 106 23.51 -7.72 -1.26
CA GLY A 106 24.49 -8.66 -0.70
C GLY A 106 24.68 -9.93 -1.52
N MET A 107 24.36 -9.90 -2.82
CA MET A 107 24.63 -11.02 -3.72
C MET A 107 26.07 -10.89 -4.21
N GLU A 108 26.84 -11.96 -4.10
CA GLU A 108 28.16 -12.03 -4.70
C GLU A 108 28.03 -11.82 -6.22
N GLU A 109 28.85 -10.92 -6.77
CA GLU A 109 28.97 -10.75 -8.21
C GLU A 109 29.57 -12.03 -8.79
N GLY A 110 28.85 -12.67 -9.69
CA GLY A 110 29.33 -13.83 -10.43
C GLY A 110 30.22 -13.42 -11.60
N THR A 111 30.97 -14.39 -12.12
CA THR A 111 31.93 -14.19 -13.22
C THR A 111 31.30 -14.22 -14.61
N GLU A 112 30.01 -14.55 -14.71
CA GLU A 112 29.30 -14.70 -15.98
C GLU A 112 28.78 -13.34 -16.48
N PRO A 113 28.56 -13.18 -17.79
CA PRO A 113 27.94 -11.97 -18.32
C PRO A 113 26.52 -11.77 -17.78
N ILE A 114 26.04 -10.52 -17.82
CA ILE A 114 24.67 -10.19 -17.45
C ILE A 114 23.68 -10.96 -18.35
N CYS A 115 22.83 -11.74 -17.71
CA CYS A 115 21.76 -12.49 -18.38
C CYS A 115 20.40 -11.85 -18.11
N ASN A 116 19.87 -11.11 -19.09
CA ASN A 116 18.54 -10.52 -18.97
C ASN A 116 17.46 -11.58 -19.20
N ILE A 117 16.83 -12.07 -18.11
CA ILE A 117 15.77 -13.10 -18.16
C ILE A 117 14.62 -12.72 -19.10
N CYS A 118 14.18 -11.48 -19.04
CA CYS A 118 13.36 -10.90 -20.09
C CYS A 118 14.29 -10.27 -21.13
N ARG A 119 14.15 -10.63 -22.40
CA ARG A 119 15.09 -10.26 -23.48
C ARG A 119 15.29 -8.74 -23.64
N ASP A 120 14.32 -7.94 -23.22
CA ASP A 120 14.34 -6.47 -23.22
C ASP A 120 14.93 -5.85 -21.95
N GLY A 121 15.36 -6.66 -20.98
CA GLY A 121 15.85 -6.21 -19.67
C GLY A 121 14.72 -5.78 -18.71
N SER A 122 13.46 -5.97 -19.08
CA SER A 122 12.32 -5.65 -18.22
C SER A 122 12.25 -6.58 -16.99
N TYR A 123 11.66 -6.07 -15.91
CA TYR A 123 11.37 -6.89 -14.75
C TYR A 123 10.18 -7.83 -15.03
N PRO A 124 10.23 -9.12 -14.62
CA PRO A 124 9.12 -10.05 -14.76
C PRO A 124 7.79 -9.51 -14.23
N THR A 125 6.70 -9.59 -15.00
CA THR A 125 5.36 -9.20 -14.51
C THR A 125 4.79 -10.21 -13.51
N ILE A 126 5.32 -11.44 -13.51
CA ILE A 126 4.93 -12.51 -12.57
C ILE A 126 6.16 -12.98 -11.78
N PRO A 127 6.67 -12.17 -10.83
CA PRO A 127 7.96 -12.42 -10.18
C PRO A 127 7.99 -13.69 -9.31
N PHE A 128 6.83 -14.11 -8.79
CA PHE A 128 6.68 -15.30 -7.92
C PHE A 128 6.41 -16.60 -8.70
N ALA A 129 6.32 -16.55 -10.04
CA ALA A 129 6.21 -17.76 -10.82
C ALA A 129 7.47 -18.61 -10.68
N LYS A 130 7.29 -19.91 -10.41
CA LYS A 130 8.39 -20.85 -10.23
C LYS A 130 8.77 -21.51 -11.55
N ILE A 131 10.07 -21.62 -11.77
CA ILE A 131 10.70 -22.26 -12.90
C ILE A 131 11.54 -23.41 -12.35
N VAL A 132 11.29 -24.62 -12.84
CA VAL A 132 12.11 -25.79 -12.55
C VAL A 132 13.27 -25.80 -13.53
N THR A 133 14.48 -25.55 -13.04
CA THR A 133 15.70 -25.67 -13.85
C THR A 133 16.31 -27.05 -13.62
N PHE A 134 16.48 -27.83 -14.68
CA PHE A 134 17.11 -29.15 -14.63
C PHE A 134 18.63 -29.10 -14.84
N ASP A 135 19.18 -27.90 -14.88
CA ASP A 135 20.56 -27.68 -15.23
C ASP A 135 21.49 -27.97 -14.04
N ARG A 136 22.69 -28.48 -14.34
CA ARG A 136 23.72 -28.78 -13.33
C ARG A 136 24.13 -27.54 -12.52
N PHE A 137 24.04 -26.36 -13.13
CA PHE A 137 24.48 -25.08 -12.58
C PHE A 137 23.39 -24.39 -11.73
N ILE A 138 22.12 -24.48 -12.12
CA ILE A 138 21.00 -23.94 -11.33
C ILE A 138 20.16 -25.08 -10.77
N LYS A 139 20.46 -25.46 -9.53
CA LYS A 139 19.73 -26.54 -8.84
C LYS A 139 18.44 -26.02 -8.20
N GLY A 140 17.35 -26.74 -8.47
CA GLY A 140 16.08 -26.60 -7.77
C GLY A 140 15.08 -25.69 -8.48
N GLU A 141 14.02 -25.36 -7.74
CA GLU A 141 13.02 -24.39 -8.21
C GLU A 141 13.51 -22.98 -7.91
N LYS A 142 13.48 -22.11 -8.92
CA LYS A 142 13.75 -20.68 -8.76
C LYS A 142 12.53 -19.88 -9.18
N THR A 143 12.28 -18.79 -8.47
CA THR A 143 11.27 -17.81 -8.88
C THR A 143 11.81 -16.92 -9.99
N CYS A 144 10.92 -16.32 -10.77
CA CYS A 144 11.30 -15.36 -11.80
C CYS A 144 12.06 -14.15 -11.25
N ASP A 145 11.75 -13.69 -10.02
CA ASP A 145 12.52 -12.64 -9.33
C ASP A 145 13.95 -13.09 -9.02
N GLU A 146 14.12 -14.29 -8.47
CA GLU A 146 15.45 -14.84 -8.19
C GLU A 146 16.27 -14.99 -9.48
N LEU A 147 15.69 -15.54 -10.54
CA LEU A 147 16.38 -15.68 -11.82
C LEU A 147 16.75 -14.33 -12.42
N TYR A 148 15.87 -13.33 -12.34
CA TYR A 148 16.17 -11.97 -12.82
C TYR A 148 17.37 -11.38 -12.08
N ARG A 149 17.39 -11.50 -10.75
CA ARG A 149 18.50 -11.02 -9.90
C ARG A 149 19.79 -11.79 -10.14
N MET A 150 19.73 -13.11 -10.27
CA MET A 150 20.89 -13.94 -10.61
C MET A 150 21.46 -13.53 -11.97
N GLY A 151 20.60 -13.24 -12.94
CA GLY A 151 21.00 -12.77 -14.26
C GLY A 151 21.69 -11.41 -14.23
N LEU A 152 21.19 -10.46 -13.45
CA LEU A 152 21.81 -9.14 -13.27
C LEU A 152 23.15 -9.17 -12.54
N THR A 153 23.36 -10.17 -11.70
CA THR A 153 24.58 -10.33 -10.89
C THR A 153 25.61 -11.24 -11.54
N GLY A 154 25.40 -11.71 -12.78
CA GLY A 154 26.37 -12.59 -13.46
C GLY A 154 26.45 -13.99 -12.85
N ASN A 155 25.37 -14.45 -12.22
CA ASN A 155 25.28 -15.76 -11.57
C ASN A 155 24.54 -16.81 -12.43
N ILE A 156 24.39 -16.55 -13.73
CA ILE A 156 23.78 -17.46 -14.70
C ILE A 156 24.81 -17.73 -15.80
N PRO A 157 25.26 -18.98 -15.97
CA PRO A 157 26.18 -19.34 -17.03
C PRO A 157 25.67 -18.92 -18.40
N ASP A 158 26.56 -18.32 -19.21
CA ASP A 158 26.21 -17.81 -20.54
C ASP A 158 25.55 -18.90 -21.42
N GLN A 159 26.05 -20.14 -21.31
CA GLN A 159 25.58 -21.31 -22.03
C GLN A 159 24.09 -21.63 -21.80
N ILE A 160 23.55 -21.31 -20.62
CA ILE A 160 22.15 -21.57 -20.28
C ILE A 160 21.29 -20.31 -20.34
N CYS A 161 21.90 -19.13 -20.45
CA CYS A 161 21.17 -17.87 -20.46
C CYS A 161 20.13 -17.83 -21.59
N ASN A 162 20.52 -18.09 -22.83
CA ASN A 162 19.61 -17.99 -23.97
C ASN A 162 18.48 -19.05 -23.93
N PRO A 163 18.75 -20.34 -23.64
CA PRO A 163 17.69 -21.31 -23.36
C PRO A 163 16.75 -20.88 -22.23
N LEU A 164 17.30 -20.36 -21.12
CA LEU A 164 16.54 -19.93 -19.96
C LEU A 164 15.63 -18.74 -20.27
N VAL A 165 16.09 -17.75 -21.03
CA VAL A 165 15.28 -16.60 -21.50
C VAL A 165 14.05 -17.08 -22.28
N ASN A 166 14.24 -18.06 -23.18
CA ASN A 166 13.13 -18.62 -23.95
C ASN A 166 12.14 -19.39 -23.07
N TYR A 167 12.65 -20.15 -22.09
CA TYR A 167 11.83 -20.90 -21.15
C TYR A 167 11.06 -20.00 -20.19
N ALA A 168 11.71 -18.94 -19.69
CA ALA A 168 11.15 -17.98 -18.75
C ALA A 168 10.11 -17.04 -19.37
N LYS A 169 10.16 -16.83 -20.70
CA LYS A 169 9.35 -15.84 -21.41
C LYS A 169 7.86 -15.85 -21.01
N ARG A 170 7.22 -17.02 -21.12
CA ARG A 170 5.80 -17.19 -20.82
C ARG A 170 5.51 -17.24 -19.31
N PRO A 171 6.17 -18.09 -18.50
CA PRO A 171 5.84 -18.21 -17.07
C PRO A 171 6.16 -16.94 -16.27
N CYS A 172 7.19 -16.17 -16.64
CA CYS A 172 7.55 -14.92 -15.98
C CYS A 172 6.77 -13.70 -16.48
N GLY A 173 5.95 -13.87 -17.53
CA GLY A 173 5.22 -12.78 -18.17
C GLY A 173 6.14 -11.75 -18.85
N CYS A 174 7.29 -12.18 -19.38
CA CYS A 174 8.14 -11.35 -20.22
C CYS A 174 7.44 -11.12 -21.57
N THR A 175 6.52 -10.17 -21.60
CA THR A 175 5.80 -9.79 -22.82
C THR A 175 6.63 -8.77 -23.58
N SER A 176 6.92 -9.05 -24.86
CA SER A 176 7.66 -8.16 -25.76
C SER A 176 6.92 -6.86 -26.10
N ASN A 177 5.76 -6.62 -25.49
CA ASN A 177 4.89 -5.48 -25.76
C ASN A 177 4.96 -4.43 -24.65
N GLN A 178 5.96 -4.49 -23.76
CA GLN A 178 6.25 -3.43 -22.79
C GLN A 178 6.92 -2.21 -23.45
N ALA A 179 6.32 -1.72 -24.54
CA ALA A 179 6.48 -0.33 -24.98
C ALA A 179 5.78 0.66 -24.02
N LEU A 180 5.13 0.17 -22.95
CA LEU A 180 4.62 0.97 -21.85
C LEU A 180 5.55 0.86 -20.64
N ARG A 181 6.49 1.81 -20.57
CA ARG A 181 7.14 2.30 -19.34
C ARG A 181 8.20 1.38 -18.72
N ALA A 182 9.32 1.20 -19.40
CA ALA A 182 10.57 1.31 -18.65
C ALA A 182 10.73 2.79 -18.24
N PRO A 183 11.02 3.14 -16.97
CA PRO A 183 11.56 4.46 -16.68
C PRO A 183 12.85 4.57 -17.48
N THR A 184 12.81 5.37 -18.54
CA THR A 184 14.02 5.74 -19.27
C THR A 184 14.96 6.29 -18.21
N ARG A 185 16.08 5.59 -17.95
CA ARG A 185 17.13 6.16 -17.12
C ARG A 185 17.47 7.49 -17.78
N SER A 186 17.10 8.58 -17.11
CA SER A 186 17.49 9.92 -17.52
C SER A 186 19.00 9.86 -17.75
N PRO A 187 19.51 10.36 -18.89
CA PRO A 187 20.93 10.26 -19.21
C PRO A 187 21.71 10.76 -17.99
N THR A 188 22.53 9.88 -17.42
CA THR A 188 23.47 10.22 -16.36
C THR A 188 24.25 11.43 -16.86
N ALA A 189 23.97 12.60 -16.30
CA ALA A 189 24.73 13.80 -16.58
C ALA A 189 26.20 13.44 -16.36
N ALA A 190 27.03 13.75 -17.36
CA ALA A 190 28.46 13.53 -17.27
C ALA A 190 28.98 14.13 -15.94
N PRO A 191 29.91 13.46 -15.24
CA PRO A 191 30.42 13.93 -13.97
C PRO A 191 30.95 15.35 -14.13
N VAL A 192 30.23 16.32 -13.56
CA VAL A 192 30.71 17.69 -13.43
C VAL A 192 31.89 17.62 -12.47
N THR A 193 33.08 17.80 -13.02
CA THR A 193 34.31 17.89 -12.24
C THR A 193 34.26 19.19 -11.45
N ILE A 194 33.86 19.11 -10.18
CA ILE A 194 33.93 20.26 -9.27
C ILE A 194 35.40 20.41 -8.87
N PRO A 195 36.06 21.55 -9.12
CA PRO A 195 37.41 21.79 -8.64
C PRO A 195 37.41 21.79 -7.11
N SER A 196 38.17 20.87 -6.53
CA SER A 196 38.41 20.78 -5.09
C SER A 196 39.36 21.91 -4.68
N THR A 197 38.83 22.94 -4.01
CA THR A 197 39.63 23.93 -3.28
C THR A 197 39.63 23.56 -1.80
N SER A 198 40.71 22.93 -1.35
CA SER A 198 41.02 22.72 0.08
C SER A 198 41.60 24.01 0.72
N PRO A 199 41.92 24.05 2.03
CA PRO A 199 41.24 24.93 2.98
C PRO A 199 42.14 26.09 3.45
N THR A 200 41.55 27.14 4.00
CA THR A 200 42.30 28.13 4.79
C THR A 200 41.64 28.30 6.16
N SER A 201 42.42 27.87 7.14
CA SER A 201 42.52 28.20 8.56
C SER A 201 41.49 29.13 9.21
N ASP A 202 41.00 28.63 10.36
CA ASP A 202 40.52 29.31 11.58
C ASP A 202 41.20 30.67 11.89
N PRO A 203 40.54 31.59 12.62
CA PRO A 203 40.47 31.43 14.09
C PRO A 203 39.20 31.95 14.81
N SER A 204 38.82 31.20 15.86
CA SER A 204 38.57 31.64 17.26
C SER A 204 37.86 32.98 17.51
N MET A 205 36.68 32.95 18.14
CA MET A 205 36.36 33.73 19.35
C MET A 205 35.04 33.27 20.01
N THR A 206 35.18 32.77 21.25
CA THR A 206 34.42 33.01 22.50
C THR A 206 32.87 32.96 22.56
N PRO A 207 32.30 32.52 23.71
CA PRO A 207 30.89 32.18 23.88
C PRO A 207 30.08 33.34 24.49
N SER A 208 28.78 33.39 24.21
CA SER A 208 27.85 34.17 25.02
C SER A 208 26.49 33.48 25.15
N HIS A 209 26.08 33.35 26.41
CA HIS A 209 24.75 33.01 26.89
C HIS A 209 23.63 33.72 26.11
N ASN A 210 22.47 33.07 25.99
CA ASN A 210 21.25 33.53 26.68
C ASN A 210 20.11 32.50 26.53
N SER A 211 19.61 32.08 27.69
CA SER A 211 18.33 31.41 27.87
C SER A 211 17.21 32.38 27.58
N GLU A 212 16.20 32.00 26.80
CA GLU A 212 14.89 32.63 26.91
C GLU A 212 13.75 31.68 26.53
N THR A 213 13.03 31.31 27.58
CA THR A 213 11.71 30.69 27.60
C THR A 213 10.69 31.67 27.01
N SER A 214 9.85 31.24 26.06
CA SER A 214 8.52 31.85 25.91
C SER A 214 7.52 30.93 25.24
N ALA A 215 6.42 30.76 25.96
CA ALA A 215 5.24 30.00 25.60
C ALA A 215 4.54 30.55 24.36
N SER A 216 3.88 29.68 23.60
CA SER A 216 2.89 30.09 22.60
C SER A 216 1.52 29.48 22.94
N PRO A 217 0.45 30.29 22.92
CA PRO A 217 -0.90 29.89 23.32
C PRO A 217 -1.64 29.13 22.20
N SER A 218 -2.39 28.10 22.60
CA SER A 218 -3.39 27.45 21.77
C SER A 218 -4.54 28.39 21.47
N THR A 219 -4.81 28.64 20.20
CA THR A 219 -6.07 29.21 19.72
C THR A 219 -6.83 28.16 18.93
N SER A 220 -8.00 27.80 19.44
CA SER A 220 -8.92 26.83 18.86
C SER A 220 -9.94 27.56 17.97
N PRO A 221 -10.10 27.23 16.68
CA PRO A 221 -11.19 27.78 15.88
C PRO A 221 -12.47 26.97 16.08
N SER A 222 -13.54 27.69 16.45
CA SER A 222 -14.93 27.25 16.40
C SER A 222 -15.37 27.10 14.94
N LEU A 223 -15.93 25.93 14.57
CA LEU A 223 -16.51 25.67 13.25
C LEU A 223 -18.01 25.42 13.37
N ALA A 224 -18.77 26.23 12.64
CA ALA A 224 -20.21 26.21 12.45
C ALA A 224 -20.66 25.01 11.57
N PRO A 225 -21.94 24.61 11.61
CA PRO A 225 -22.43 23.46 10.87
C PRO A 225 -22.67 23.80 9.40
N SER A 226 -22.03 23.06 8.49
CA SER A 226 -22.26 23.17 7.05
C SER A 226 -23.26 22.12 6.57
N GLN A 227 -24.19 22.55 5.74
CA GLN A 227 -25.36 21.82 5.27
C GLN A 227 -25.02 20.75 4.23
N ALA A 228 -25.92 19.77 4.16
CA ALA A 228 -25.88 18.56 3.36
C ALA A 228 -25.73 18.78 1.85
N LEU A 229 -24.93 17.92 1.21
CA LEU A 229 -24.93 17.73 -0.24
C LEU A 229 -25.22 16.24 -0.53
N SER A 230 -26.42 16.00 -1.04
CA SER A 230 -26.94 14.74 -1.55
C SER A 230 -26.44 14.50 -2.97
N GLU A 231 -25.74 13.38 -3.19
CA GLU A 231 -25.74 12.51 -4.39
C GLU A 231 -24.44 11.67 -4.38
N ILE A 232 -24.51 10.46 -3.80
CA ILE A 232 -23.46 9.46 -3.95
C ILE A 232 -23.96 8.46 -5.00
N ASP A 233 -23.29 8.48 -6.15
CA ASP A 233 -23.52 7.58 -7.27
C ASP A 233 -23.10 6.14 -6.89
N ASP A 234 -24.09 5.23 -6.89
CA ASP A 234 -24.03 3.85 -6.42
C ASP A 234 -23.34 2.87 -7.42
N SER A 235 -22.53 3.41 -8.33
CA SER A 235 -21.93 2.71 -9.48
C SER A 235 -21.02 1.51 -9.13
N TRP A 236 -20.45 1.46 -7.93
CA TRP A 236 -19.55 0.38 -7.51
C TRP A 236 -20.24 -0.97 -7.23
N LYS A 237 -21.57 -1.00 -7.06
CA LYS A 237 -22.34 -2.23 -6.75
C LYS A 237 -22.37 -3.24 -7.91
N GLU A 238 -22.02 -2.84 -9.14
CA GLU A 238 -22.06 -3.72 -10.31
C GLU A 238 -20.72 -4.31 -10.75
N SER A 239 -19.61 -4.00 -10.08
CA SER A 239 -18.32 -4.57 -10.49
C SER A 239 -18.31 -6.10 -10.37
N THR A 240 -17.99 -6.79 -11.47
CA THR A 240 -17.86 -8.26 -11.57
C THR A 240 -16.88 -8.83 -10.54
N TRP A 241 -15.91 -8.01 -10.13
CA TRP A 241 -14.96 -8.32 -9.06
C TRP A 241 -15.65 -8.47 -7.69
N TRP A 242 -16.58 -7.56 -7.33
CA TRP A 242 -17.36 -7.66 -6.10
C TRP A 242 -18.23 -8.93 -6.05
N LYS A 243 -18.85 -9.29 -7.19
CA LYS A 243 -19.61 -10.55 -7.32
C LYS A 243 -18.72 -11.79 -7.11
N MET A 244 -17.47 -11.78 -7.59
CA MET A 244 -16.53 -12.87 -7.35
C MET A 244 -16.10 -12.98 -5.89
N ILE A 245 -15.84 -11.85 -5.22
CA ILE A 245 -15.46 -11.82 -3.80
C ILE A 245 -16.60 -12.35 -2.94
N MET A 246 -17.84 -11.87 -3.15
CA MET A 246 -19.00 -12.34 -2.40
C MET A 246 -19.29 -13.83 -2.63
N LYS A 247 -19.10 -14.33 -3.86
CA LYS A 247 -19.23 -15.76 -4.16
C LYS A 247 -18.15 -16.61 -3.49
N ARG A 248 -16.95 -16.06 -3.25
CA ARG A 248 -15.88 -16.76 -2.52
C ARG A 248 -16.15 -16.75 -1.01
N MET A 249 -16.59 -15.62 -0.45
CA MET A 249 -16.97 -15.51 0.97
C MET A 249 -18.17 -16.38 1.33
N SER A 250 -19.21 -16.41 0.48
CA SER A 250 -20.39 -17.28 0.68
C SER A 250 -20.02 -18.77 0.73
N ARG A 251 -19.05 -19.20 -0.09
CA ARG A 251 -18.56 -20.60 -0.07
C ARG A 251 -17.78 -20.91 1.21
N PHE A 252 -17.00 -19.96 1.70
CA PHE A 252 -16.29 -20.11 2.97
C PHE A 252 -17.27 -20.21 4.14
N PHE A 253 -18.23 -19.28 4.22
CA PHE A 253 -19.24 -19.25 5.28
C PHE A 253 -20.09 -20.53 5.31
N ASN A 254 -20.54 -21.00 4.14
CA ASN A 254 -21.29 -22.26 4.05
C ASN A 254 -20.48 -23.50 4.46
N ARG A 255 -19.16 -23.49 4.26
CA ARG A 255 -18.29 -24.60 4.68
C ARG A 255 -18.16 -24.62 6.21
N GLU A 256 -18.07 -23.44 6.83
CA GLU A 256 -17.94 -23.33 8.28
C GLU A 256 -19.25 -23.62 9.02
N GLN A 257 -20.39 -23.19 8.48
CA GLN A 257 -21.71 -23.55 9.00
C GLN A 257 -21.95 -25.07 9.01
N ARG A 258 -21.47 -25.80 7.99
CA ARG A 258 -21.56 -27.28 7.98
C ARG A 258 -20.67 -27.93 9.04
N ARG A 259 -19.46 -27.39 9.27
CA ARG A 259 -18.57 -27.88 10.33
C ARG A 259 -19.18 -27.70 11.71
N LEU A 260 -19.81 -26.55 11.95
CA LEU A 260 -20.48 -26.28 13.21
C LEU A 260 -21.68 -27.21 13.39
N ARG A 261 -22.53 -27.35 12.37
CA ARG A 261 -23.72 -28.24 12.44
C ARG A 261 -23.33 -29.71 12.70
N GLY A 262 -22.28 -30.21 12.06
CA GLY A 262 -21.79 -31.57 12.29
C GLY A 262 -21.24 -31.84 13.70
N LYS A 263 -20.90 -30.80 14.48
CA LYS A 263 -20.48 -30.95 15.89
C LYS A 263 -21.66 -31.07 16.87
N TYR A 264 -22.84 -30.58 16.50
CA TYR A 264 -24.02 -30.60 17.38
C TYR A 264 -24.90 -31.84 17.22
N GLU A 265 -24.69 -32.66 16.18
CA GLU A 265 -25.44 -33.92 15.96
C GLU A 265 -24.75 -35.16 16.58
N LEU A 266 -23.58 -34.99 17.20
CA LEU A 266 -22.79 -36.07 17.81
C LEU A 266 -22.77 -36.05 19.35
N ASN A 267 -23.60 -35.19 19.97
CA ASN A 267 -23.90 -35.14 21.41
C ASN A 267 -25.40 -35.34 21.63
#